data_AF-A0A9P6XWM5-F1
#
_entry.id   AF-A0A9P6XWM5-F1
#
_cell.length_a   1.000
_cell.length_b   1.000
_cell.length_c   1.000
_cell.angle_alpha   90.00
_cell.angle_beta   90.00
_cell.angle_gamma   90.00
#
_symmetry.space_group_name_H-M   'P 1'
#
loop_
_entity.id
_entity.type
_entity.pdbx_description
1 polymer ?
#
loop_
_entity_poly.entity_id
_entity_poly.type
_entity_poly.pdbx_seq_one_letter_code
_entity_poly.pdbx_strand_id
1 'polypeptide(L)'
;MSVDTFSTAISYWNGIQLPNLQKELDQQGLTIVENQKDGLVSRKKLAEQTREFKKIPDEEKLQKIKPLLKAYQTEIDNITKRTKYSENSFLSIYKLLADAPDPAPLFEAAIDQSTKIVDNSVLQNENTLLKEQLDKANKQLASLEKTNSELTKKSSSLESLLNEKKDSNTIEQEIRDQYNDRIRQYKEREYDLQKQLNQALDQLTQLKQSHDDTQAQLINHSQKYGKIFYYEEVAGKLAELDIVIIDLERANTKIIQLEKIISDLKENNSKKLEINVEKSQSENEAEISRLIKDVEAYRDILQKTEARLSKKIKELTADIAKLGEENDQLKKKLKNFDDYDEIKRELQIMKACYVEFSTGEEEFNANEVLKKEVTKDRLEVQLMEKNKKLETEYTQIKVSHADIKKENEGNLKLIEELNTKITEKTKLIQRLEEDLLRLGQKTDQADALSRNSSTSNLATMPNEHTPRQSMESIREDKSILPIVMSQRDRFRQKNAELEDRARSLETTLQDMRMEKDSKKEM
;
A
#
# COMPACT_ATOMS: atom_id res chain seq x y z
N MET A 1 -29.80 -27.35 29.57
CA MET A 1 -31.07 -27.18 30.32
C MET A 1 -31.86 -26.05 29.65
N SER A 2 -33.20 -26.02 29.73
CA SER A 2 -33.99 -25.01 29.01
C SER A 2 -33.96 -23.65 29.71
N VAL A 3 -34.19 -22.57 28.96
CA VAL A 3 -34.24 -21.19 29.49
C VAL A 3 -35.28 -21.06 30.60
N ASP A 4 -36.38 -21.83 30.52
CA ASP A 4 -37.45 -21.88 31.52
C ASP A 4 -36.96 -22.33 32.89
N THR A 5 -36.01 -23.28 32.95
CA THR A 5 -35.44 -23.75 34.23
C THR A 5 -34.62 -22.65 34.91
N PHE A 6 -33.86 -21.86 34.15
CA PHE A 6 -33.12 -20.71 34.69
C PHE A 6 -34.05 -19.56 35.08
N SER A 7 -35.08 -19.26 34.28
CA SER A 7 -36.10 -18.27 34.62
C SER A 7 -36.85 -18.63 35.91
N THR A 8 -37.22 -19.90 36.06
CA THR A 8 -37.85 -20.44 37.28
C THR A 8 -36.90 -20.32 38.49
N ALA A 9 -35.63 -20.67 38.33
CA ALA A 9 -34.64 -20.54 39.40
C ALA A 9 -34.43 -19.07 39.83
N ILE A 10 -34.32 -18.14 38.88
CA ILE A 10 -34.22 -16.69 39.17
C ILE A 10 -35.48 -16.21 39.90
N SER A 11 -36.67 -16.63 39.48
CA SER A 11 -37.93 -16.30 40.17
C SER A 11 -37.97 -16.86 41.60
N TYR A 12 -37.41 -18.05 41.83
CA TYR A 12 -37.35 -18.67 43.16
C TYR A 12 -36.37 -17.94 44.08
N TRP A 13 -35.15 -17.65 43.62
CA TRP A 13 -34.15 -16.90 44.39
C TRP A 13 -34.57 -15.46 44.69
N ASN A 14 -35.29 -14.80 43.77
CA ASN A 14 -35.94 -13.51 44.03
C ASN A 14 -37.08 -13.61 45.07
N GLY A 15 -37.76 -14.76 45.14
CA GLY A 15 -38.79 -15.06 46.15
C GLY A 15 -38.22 -15.29 47.55
N ILE A 16 -37.04 -15.94 47.66
CA ILE A 16 -36.34 -16.16 48.94
C ILE A 16 -35.95 -14.83 49.62
N GLN A 17 -35.63 -13.80 48.83
CA GLN A 17 -35.17 -12.48 49.31
C GLN A 17 -34.05 -12.60 50.35
N LEU A 18 -32.92 -13.20 49.96
CA LEU A 18 -31.77 -13.49 50.85
C LEU A 18 -31.36 -12.33 51.79
N PRO A 19 -31.36 -11.03 51.40
CA PRO A 19 -31.03 -9.92 52.32
C PRO A 19 -32.07 -9.64 53.42
N ASN A 20 -33.30 -10.15 53.28
CA ASN A 20 -34.33 -10.07 54.31
C ASN A 20 -34.30 -11.34 55.19
N LEU A 21 -34.14 -12.51 54.59
CA LEU A 21 -33.90 -13.77 55.31
C LEU A 21 -32.66 -13.69 56.20
N GLN A 22 -31.59 -13.02 55.75
CA GLN A 22 -30.40 -12.78 56.56
C GLN A 22 -30.70 -11.96 57.82
N LYS A 23 -31.46 -10.86 57.72
CA LYS A 23 -31.83 -10.04 58.88
C LYS A 23 -32.69 -10.81 59.89
N GLU A 24 -33.60 -11.64 59.38
CA GLU A 24 -34.40 -12.52 60.25
C GLU A 24 -33.52 -13.56 60.94
N LEU A 25 -32.58 -14.17 60.20
CA LEU A 25 -31.61 -15.12 60.74
C LEU A 25 -30.67 -14.50 61.78
N ASP A 26 -30.19 -13.27 61.55
CA ASP A 26 -29.39 -12.52 62.52
C ASP A 26 -30.20 -12.25 63.80
N GLN A 27 -31.48 -11.88 63.69
CA GLN A 27 -32.38 -11.69 64.83
C GLN A 27 -32.67 -13.01 65.58
N GLN A 28 -32.95 -14.09 64.86
CA GLN A 28 -33.13 -15.42 65.46
C GLN A 28 -31.83 -15.90 66.14
N GLY A 29 -30.67 -15.68 65.54
CA GLY A 29 -29.36 -15.99 66.12
C GLY A 29 -29.08 -15.22 67.41
N LEU A 30 -29.37 -13.91 67.44
CA LEU A 30 -29.26 -13.09 68.65
C LEU A 30 -30.14 -13.62 69.79
N THR A 31 -31.41 -13.94 69.51
CA THR A 31 -32.31 -14.49 70.54
C THR A 31 -31.91 -15.90 70.98
N ILE A 32 -31.31 -16.74 70.12
CA ILE A 32 -30.73 -18.03 70.54
C ILE A 32 -29.57 -17.82 71.52
N VAL A 33 -28.68 -16.85 71.25
CA VAL A 33 -27.57 -16.49 72.16
C VAL A 33 -28.07 -15.90 73.48
N GLU A 34 -29.15 -15.12 73.46
CA GLU A 34 -29.81 -14.60 74.66
C GLU A 34 -30.44 -15.72 75.49
N ASN A 35 -31.23 -16.61 74.87
CA ASN A 35 -31.78 -17.81 75.51
C ASN A 35 -30.70 -18.78 76.04
N GLN A 36 -29.48 -18.77 75.49
CA GLN A 36 -28.34 -19.49 76.06
C GLN A 36 -27.80 -18.81 77.32
N LYS A 37 -27.60 -17.49 77.30
CA LYS A 37 -27.17 -16.69 78.47
C LYS A 37 -28.16 -16.82 79.63
N ASP A 38 -29.44 -16.64 79.36
CA ASP A 38 -30.50 -16.74 80.37
C ASP A 38 -30.57 -18.15 80.96
N GLY A 39 -30.36 -19.19 80.15
CA GLY A 39 -30.22 -20.57 80.60
C GLY A 39 -29.00 -20.84 81.50
N LEU A 40 -27.92 -20.07 81.37
CA LEU A 40 -26.77 -20.16 82.29
C LEU A 40 -27.06 -19.45 83.61
N VAL A 41 -27.71 -18.28 83.56
CA VAL A 41 -28.08 -17.50 84.76
C VAL A 41 -29.14 -18.21 85.60
N SER A 42 -30.19 -18.73 84.96
CA SER A 42 -31.26 -19.52 85.60
C SER A 42 -30.75 -20.82 86.20
N ARG A 43 -29.96 -21.61 85.45
CA ARG A 43 -29.28 -22.81 85.98
C ARG A 43 -28.38 -22.51 87.17
N LYS A 44 -27.62 -21.41 87.15
CA LYS A 44 -26.80 -20.98 88.29
C LYS A 44 -27.66 -20.63 89.51
N LYS A 45 -28.70 -19.82 89.32
CA LYS A 45 -29.66 -19.43 90.37
C LYS A 45 -30.37 -20.65 90.98
N LEU A 46 -30.71 -21.66 90.17
CA LEU A 46 -31.33 -22.91 90.62
C LEU A 46 -30.36 -23.76 91.46
N ALA A 47 -29.08 -23.82 91.07
CA ALA A 47 -28.03 -24.47 91.85
C ALA A 47 -27.78 -23.75 93.20
N GLU A 48 -27.82 -22.42 93.22
CA GLU A 48 -27.72 -21.60 94.43
C GLU A 48 -28.91 -21.86 95.37
N GLN A 49 -30.15 -21.77 94.87
CA GLN A 49 -31.37 -22.09 95.63
C GLN A 49 -31.37 -23.53 96.18
N THR A 50 -30.83 -24.49 95.44
CA THR A 50 -30.70 -25.88 95.88
C THR A 50 -29.63 -26.03 96.98
N ARG A 51 -28.52 -25.30 96.87
CA ARG A 51 -27.47 -25.23 97.91
C ARG A 51 -27.95 -24.54 99.18
N GLU A 52 -28.81 -23.54 99.06
CA GLU A 52 -29.48 -22.89 100.19
C GLU A 52 -30.49 -23.82 100.86
N PHE A 53 -31.37 -24.46 100.08
CA PHE A 53 -32.36 -25.42 100.59
C PHE A 53 -31.73 -26.53 101.44
N LYS A 54 -30.55 -27.02 101.05
CA LYS A 54 -29.79 -28.03 101.81
C LYS A 54 -29.31 -27.55 103.20
N LYS A 55 -29.19 -26.24 103.44
CA LYS A 55 -28.74 -25.66 104.73
C LYS A 55 -29.85 -25.40 105.75
N ILE A 56 -31.12 -25.50 105.33
CA ILE A 56 -32.29 -25.12 106.14
C ILE A 56 -32.61 -26.23 107.17
N PRO A 57 -33.19 -25.92 108.36
CA PRO A 57 -33.69 -26.95 109.29
C PRO A 57 -34.87 -27.75 108.70
N ASP A 58 -35.04 -29.02 109.08
CA ASP A 58 -36.04 -29.91 108.47
C ASP A 58 -37.49 -29.40 108.58
N GLU A 59 -37.84 -28.71 109.66
CA GLU A 59 -39.16 -28.09 109.87
C GLU A 59 -39.47 -27.00 108.83
N GLU A 60 -38.47 -26.20 108.43
CA GLU A 60 -38.61 -25.17 107.40
C GLU A 60 -38.53 -25.73 105.97
N LYS A 61 -37.84 -26.86 105.75
CA LYS A 61 -37.71 -27.46 104.40
C LYS A 61 -39.06 -27.75 103.76
N LEU A 62 -40.03 -28.22 104.55
CA LEU A 62 -41.39 -28.52 104.06
C LEU A 62 -42.08 -27.29 103.45
N GLN A 63 -41.75 -26.08 103.91
CA GLN A 63 -42.29 -24.83 103.35
C GLN A 63 -41.58 -24.42 102.05
N LYS A 64 -40.25 -24.57 101.97
CA LYS A 64 -39.44 -24.09 100.83
C LYS A 64 -39.29 -25.11 99.68
N ILE A 65 -39.67 -26.37 99.87
CA ILE A 65 -39.63 -27.40 98.81
C ILE A 65 -40.58 -27.10 97.64
N LYS A 66 -41.76 -26.51 97.90
CA LYS A 66 -42.76 -26.17 96.88
C LYS A 66 -42.31 -25.01 95.97
N PRO A 67 -41.72 -23.91 96.49
CA PRO A 67 -40.97 -22.94 95.68
C PRO A 67 -39.84 -23.56 94.85
N LEU A 68 -39.01 -24.43 95.44
CA LEU A 68 -37.87 -25.03 94.74
C LEU A 68 -38.33 -25.93 93.57
N LEU A 69 -39.34 -26.77 93.78
CA LEU A 69 -39.92 -27.61 92.73
C LEU A 69 -40.49 -26.79 91.56
N LYS A 70 -41.13 -25.64 91.85
CA LYS A 70 -41.58 -24.70 90.82
C LYS A 70 -40.43 -24.08 90.04
N ALA A 71 -39.30 -23.78 90.69
CA ALA A 71 -38.11 -23.27 89.99
C ALA A 71 -37.52 -24.33 89.04
N TYR A 72 -37.42 -25.59 89.48
CA TYR A 72 -37.03 -26.72 88.62
C TYR A 72 -37.99 -26.93 87.44
N GLN A 73 -39.31 -26.88 87.67
CA GLN A 73 -40.30 -26.98 86.60
C GLN A 73 -40.15 -25.84 85.57
N THR A 74 -40.01 -24.60 86.05
CA THR A 74 -39.83 -23.42 85.18
C THR A 74 -38.58 -23.54 84.30
N GLU A 75 -37.49 -24.09 84.85
CA GLU A 75 -36.26 -24.33 84.08
C GLU A 75 -36.44 -25.42 83.01
N ILE A 76 -37.14 -26.51 83.32
CA ILE A 76 -37.46 -27.57 82.34
C ILE A 76 -38.36 -27.03 81.23
N ASP A 77 -39.36 -26.21 81.56
CA ASP A 77 -40.23 -25.54 80.59
C ASP A 77 -39.44 -24.56 79.70
N ASN A 78 -38.50 -23.81 80.27
CA ASN A 78 -37.65 -22.87 79.53
C ASN A 78 -36.65 -23.58 78.61
N ILE A 79 -36.00 -24.65 79.07
CA ILE A 79 -35.15 -25.51 78.23
C ILE A 79 -35.97 -26.07 77.06
N THR A 80 -37.18 -26.58 77.33
CA THR A 80 -38.07 -27.14 76.30
C THR A 80 -38.49 -26.08 75.28
N LYS A 81 -38.80 -24.85 75.70
CA LYS A 81 -39.10 -23.71 74.80
C LYS A 81 -37.90 -23.35 73.93
N ARG A 82 -36.70 -23.22 74.53
CA ARG A 82 -35.47 -22.88 73.79
C ARG A 82 -35.13 -23.92 72.74
N THR A 83 -35.18 -25.22 73.09
CA THR A 83 -34.92 -26.31 72.15
C THR A 83 -35.90 -26.25 70.97
N LYS A 84 -37.20 -26.14 71.23
CA LYS A 84 -38.23 -25.99 70.18
C LYS A 84 -38.04 -24.73 69.33
N TYR A 85 -37.59 -23.63 69.91
CA TYR A 85 -37.28 -22.41 69.17
C TYR A 85 -36.13 -22.64 68.17
N SER A 86 -35.00 -23.17 68.65
CA SER A 86 -33.85 -23.49 67.79
C SER A 86 -34.17 -24.54 66.72
N GLU A 87 -34.96 -25.57 67.04
CA GLU A 87 -35.44 -26.58 66.09
C GLU A 87 -36.32 -25.96 65.00
N ASN A 88 -37.30 -25.13 65.37
CA ASN A 88 -38.19 -24.45 64.41
C ASN A 88 -37.42 -23.46 63.51
N SER A 89 -36.51 -22.67 64.09
CA SER A 89 -35.61 -21.79 63.33
C SER A 89 -34.80 -22.58 62.29
N PHE A 90 -34.14 -23.66 62.72
CA PHE A 90 -33.35 -24.50 61.81
C PHE A 90 -34.20 -25.12 60.70
N LEU A 91 -35.37 -25.68 61.02
CA LEU A 91 -36.27 -26.30 60.04
C LEU A 91 -36.87 -25.30 59.05
N SER A 92 -37.11 -24.05 59.47
CA SER A 92 -37.56 -22.98 58.58
C SER A 92 -36.51 -22.69 57.49
N ILE A 93 -35.26 -22.50 57.90
CA ILE A 93 -34.12 -22.26 56.99
C ILE A 93 -33.88 -23.48 56.09
N TYR A 94 -33.86 -24.68 56.69
CA TYR A 94 -33.64 -25.92 55.96
C TYR A 94 -34.68 -26.13 54.85
N LYS A 95 -35.96 -25.86 55.12
CA LYS A 95 -37.01 -25.95 54.10
C LYS A 95 -36.78 -24.96 52.95
N LEU A 96 -36.53 -23.69 53.27
CA LEU A 96 -36.27 -22.65 52.26
C LEU A 96 -35.07 -22.98 51.37
N LEU A 97 -34.05 -23.65 51.91
CA LEU A 97 -32.82 -23.99 51.19
C LEU A 97 -32.86 -25.36 50.51
N ALA A 98 -33.68 -26.31 50.98
CA ALA A 98 -33.87 -27.62 50.36
C ALA A 98 -34.79 -27.58 49.14
N ASP A 99 -35.80 -26.68 49.15
CA ASP A 99 -36.67 -26.41 48.00
C ASP A 99 -36.00 -25.48 46.96
N ALA A 100 -34.79 -24.95 47.23
CA ALA A 100 -34.09 -24.00 46.37
C ALA A 100 -33.24 -24.69 45.27
N PRO A 101 -33.36 -24.29 43.99
CA PRO A 101 -32.53 -24.84 42.92
C PRO A 101 -31.10 -24.30 42.99
N ASP A 102 -30.11 -25.16 42.71
CA ASP A 102 -28.68 -24.83 42.72
C ASP A 102 -28.36 -23.60 41.84
N PRO A 103 -27.75 -22.53 42.40
CA PRO A 103 -27.37 -21.35 41.63
C PRO A 103 -26.05 -21.52 40.84
N ALA A 104 -25.23 -22.55 41.09
CA ALA A 104 -23.95 -22.71 40.40
C ALA A 104 -24.09 -22.86 38.87
N PRO A 105 -25.02 -23.70 38.34
CA PRO A 105 -25.29 -23.77 36.89
C PRO A 105 -25.82 -22.46 36.29
N LEU A 106 -26.48 -21.61 37.08
CA LEU A 106 -26.95 -20.30 36.62
C LEU A 106 -25.78 -19.31 36.47
N PHE A 107 -24.83 -19.30 37.40
CA PHE A 107 -23.62 -18.48 37.29
C PHE A 107 -22.69 -18.99 36.18
N GLU A 108 -22.54 -20.30 36.04
CA GLU A 108 -21.81 -20.92 34.93
C GLU A 108 -22.42 -20.49 33.59
N ALA A 109 -23.74 -20.68 33.40
CA ALA A 109 -24.44 -20.24 32.18
C ALA A 109 -24.34 -18.72 31.92
N ALA A 110 -24.32 -17.88 32.97
CA ALA A 110 -24.16 -16.43 32.82
C ALA A 110 -22.74 -16.02 32.39
N ILE A 111 -21.70 -16.69 32.91
CA ILE A 111 -20.31 -16.52 32.45
C ILE A 111 -20.17 -17.01 31.01
N ASP A 112 -20.78 -18.15 30.72
CA ASP A 112 -20.77 -18.82 29.42
C ASP A 112 -21.58 -18.04 28.36
N GLN A 113 -22.54 -17.21 28.77
CA GLN A 113 -23.22 -16.23 27.91
C GLN A 113 -22.43 -14.93 27.77
N SER A 114 -21.76 -14.46 28.82
CA SER A 114 -20.92 -13.25 28.81
C SER A 114 -19.72 -13.40 27.85
N THR A 115 -19.03 -14.53 27.91
CA THR A 115 -17.95 -14.88 26.97
C THR A 115 -18.45 -14.90 25.52
N LYS A 116 -19.55 -15.59 25.25
CA LYS A 116 -20.18 -15.63 23.91
C LYS A 116 -20.62 -14.25 23.41
N ILE A 117 -21.02 -13.32 24.28
CA ILE A 117 -21.31 -11.93 23.90
C ILE A 117 -20.03 -11.18 23.51
N VAL A 118 -18.94 -11.35 24.26
CA VAL A 118 -17.62 -10.77 23.91
C VAL A 118 -17.14 -11.33 22.57
N ASP A 119 -17.14 -12.65 22.38
CA ASP A 119 -16.73 -13.30 21.13
C ASP A 119 -17.57 -12.82 19.94
N ASN A 120 -18.90 -12.71 20.11
CA ASN A 120 -19.78 -12.21 19.07
C ASN A 120 -19.49 -10.74 18.74
N SER A 121 -19.15 -9.90 19.73
CA SER A 121 -18.76 -8.50 19.50
C SER A 121 -17.43 -8.38 18.73
N VAL A 122 -16.45 -9.25 19.01
CA VAL A 122 -15.18 -9.32 18.26
C VAL A 122 -15.46 -9.75 16.82
N LEU A 123 -16.23 -10.82 16.62
CA LEU A 123 -16.61 -11.30 15.29
C LEU A 123 -17.44 -10.28 14.49
N GLN A 124 -18.30 -9.49 15.15
CA GLN A 124 -19.02 -8.39 14.48
C GLN A 124 -18.07 -7.27 14.03
N ASN A 125 -17.09 -6.89 14.86
CA ASN A 125 -16.09 -5.89 14.51
C ASN A 125 -15.14 -6.37 13.40
N GLU A 126 -14.76 -7.65 13.40
CA GLU A 126 -14.02 -8.25 12.28
C GLU A 126 -14.88 -8.25 11.01
N ASN A 127 -16.16 -8.59 11.10
CA ASN A 127 -17.07 -8.63 9.96
C ASN A 127 -17.33 -7.24 9.34
N THR A 128 -17.36 -6.17 10.15
CA THR A 128 -17.45 -4.79 9.62
C THR A 128 -16.15 -4.33 8.99
N LEU A 129 -14.99 -4.62 9.60
CA LEU A 129 -13.67 -4.34 9.02
C LEU A 129 -13.45 -5.08 7.69
N LEU A 130 -13.80 -6.37 7.61
CA LEU A 130 -13.73 -7.15 6.37
C LEU A 130 -14.66 -6.60 5.29
N LYS A 131 -15.88 -6.16 5.64
CA LYS A 131 -16.79 -5.48 4.71
C LYS A 131 -16.22 -4.16 4.20
N GLU A 132 -15.59 -3.35 5.06
CA GLU A 132 -14.96 -2.09 4.67
C GLU A 132 -13.74 -2.32 3.77
N GLN A 133 -12.92 -3.34 4.05
CA GLN A 133 -11.81 -3.76 3.18
C GLN A 133 -12.32 -4.25 1.82
N LEU A 134 -13.40 -5.04 1.79
CA LEU A 134 -14.01 -5.55 0.56
C LEU A 134 -14.61 -4.41 -0.28
N ASP A 135 -15.28 -3.45 0.33
CA ASP A 135 -15.78 -2.24 -0.35
C ASP A 135 -14.64 -1.37 -0.91
N LYS A 136 -13.54 -1.17 -0.14
CA LYS A 136 -12.32 -0.49 -0.64
C LYS A 136 -11.69 -1.24 -1.82
N ALA A 137 -11.57 -2.57 -1.74
CA ALA A 137 -11.05 -3.40 -2.81
C ALA A 137 -11.95 -3.35 -4.06
N ASN A 138 -13.27 -3.41 -3.91
CA ASN A 138 -14.21 -3.27 -5.02
C ASN A 138 -14.13 -1.88 -5.69
N LYS A 139 -13.95 -0.81 -4.91
CA LYS A 139 -13.76 0.55 -5.45
C LYS A 139 -12.44 0.69 -6.20
N GLN A 140 -11.37 0.07 -5.72
CA GLN A 140 -10.09 -0.02 -6.45
C GLN A 140 -10.24 -0.85 -7.73
N LEU A 141 -10.89 -2.01 -7.66
CA LEU A 141 -11.14 -2.89 -8.82
C LEU A 141 -11.96 -2.17 -9.90
N ALA A 142 -13.07 -1.51 -9.54
CA ALA A 142 -13.87 -0.73 -10.49
C ALA A 142 -13.09 0.44 -11.13
N SER A 143 -12.16 1.06 -10.39
CA SER A 143 -11.28 2.10 -10.96
C SER A 143 -10.22 1.54 -11.91
N LEU A 144 -9.69 0.33 -11.62
CA LEU A 144 -8.77 -0.40 -12.48
C LEU A 144 -9.46 -0.96 -13.72
N GLU A 145 -10.70 -1.46 -13.62
CA GLU A 145 -11.51 -1.85 -14.77
C GLU A 145 -11.78 -0.66 -15.70
N LYS A 146 -12.08 0.51 -15.14
CA LYS A 146 -12.25 1.73 -15.92
C LYS A 146 -10.97 2.10 -16.67
N THR A 147 -9.83 2.21 -15.98
CA THR A 147 -8.55 2.58 -16.63
C THR A 147 -8.09 1.53 -17.63
N ASN A 148 -8.29 0.24 -17.35
CA ASN A 148 -8.04 -0.84 -18.30
C ASN A 148 -8.94 -0.68 -19.55
N SER A 149 -10.24 -0.41 -19.39
CA SER A 149 -11.14 -0.18 -20.53
C SER A 149 -10.74 1.03 -21.39
N GLU A 150 -10.16 2.07 -20.79
CA GLU A 150 -9.61 3.24 -21.49
C GLU A 150 -8.29 2.91 -22.20
N LEU A 151 -7.45 2.05 -21.62
CA LEU A 151 -6.22 1.53 -22.25
C LEU A 151 -6.55 0.60 -23.42
N THR A 152 -7.52 -0.32 -23.30
CA THR A 152 -7.94 -1.20 -24.40
C THR A 152 -8.52 -0.39 -25.58
N LYS A 153 -9.29 0.66 -25.31
CA LYS A 153 -9.78 1.60 -26.35
C LYS A 153 -8.63 2.36 -27.02
N LYS A 154 -7.60 2.76 -26.28
CA LYS A 154 -6.39 3.38 -26.84
C LYS A 154 -5.59 2.39 -27.68
N SER A 155 -5.42 1.13 -27.23
CA SER A 155 -4.73 0.09 -28.01
C SER A 155 -5.43 -0.19 -29.33
N SER A 156 -6.74 -0.47 -29.31
CA SER A 156 -7.53 -0.71 -30.53
C SER A 156 -7.54 0.48 -31.50
N SER A 157 -7.53 1.73 -31.00
CA SER A 157 -7.39 2.92 -31.84
C SER A 157 -5.99 3.05 -32.44
N LEU A 158 -4.93 2.73 -31.69
CA LEU A 158 -3.55 2.72 -32.21
C LEU A 158 -3.33 1.57 -33.20
N GLU A 159 -3.97 0.43 -33.01
CA GLU A 159 -3.96 -0.72 -33.93
C GLU A 159 -4.69 -0.41 -35.24
N SER A 160 -5.83 0.31 -35.20
CA SER A 160 -6.50 0.84 -36.39
C SER A 160 -5.58 1.76 -37.18
N LEU A 161 -5.03 2.79 -36.53
CA LEU A 161 -4.10 3.74 -37.14
C LEU A 161 -2.81 3.07 -37.67
N LEU A 162 -2.34 2.00 -37.02
CA LEU A 162 -1.20 1.22 -37.48
C LEU A 162 -1.55 0.42 -38.75
N ASN A 163 -2.75 -0.15 -38.83
CA ASN A 163 -3.20 -0.88 -40.02
C ASN A 163 -3.53 0.07 -41.18
N GLU A 164 -4.26 1.16 -40.95
CA GLU A 164 -4.47 2.24 -41.94
C GLU A 164 -3.14 2.74 -42.53
N LYS A 165 -2.09 2.85 -41.69
CA LYS A 165 -0.75 3.23 -42.15
C LYS A 165 -0.02 2.11 -42.91
N LYS A 166 -0.22 0.83 -42.57
CA LYS A 166 0.29 -0.29 -43.40
C LYS A 166 -0.39 -0.30 -44.76
N ASP A 167 -1.72 -0.16 -44.79
CA ASP A 167 -2.53 -0.18 -46.00
C ASP A 167 -2.13 0.99 -46.92
N SER A 168 -1.98 2.19 -46.35
CA SER A 168 -1.45 3.36 -47.06
C SER A 168 -0.02 3.15 -47.58
N ASN A 169 0.85 2.48 -46.81
CA ASN A 169 2.21 2.14 -47.27
C ASN A 169 2.19 1.12 -48.43
N THR A 170 1.31 0.11 -48.37
CA THR A 170 1.17 -0.87 -49.47
C THR A 170 0.61 -0.23 -50.73
N ILE A 171 -0.37 0.67 -50.60
CA ILE A 171 -0.89 1.45 -51.74
C ILE A 171 0.19 2.37 -52.32
N GLU A 172 1.00 3.04 -51.48
CA GLU A 172 2.13 3.83 -51.96
C GLU A 172 3.18 2.97 -52.68
N GLN A 173 3.42 1.75 -52.19
CA GLN A 173 4.35 0.80 -52.82
C GLN A 173 3.82 0.28 -54.17
N GLU A 174 2.56 -0.14 -54.27
CA GLU A 174 1.92 -0.51 -55.54
C GLU A 174 1.96 0.64 -56.56
N ILE A 175 1.71 1.88 -56.11
CA ILE A 175 1.80 3.07 -56.96
C ILE A 175 3.25 3.32 -57.42
N ARG A 176 4.24 3.16 -56.53
CA ARG A 176 5.67 3.26 -56.89
C ARG A 176 6.06 2.20 -57.92
N ASP A 177 5.60 0.97 -57.77
CA ASP A 177 5.91 -0.13 -58.68
C ASP A 177 5.22 0.05 -60.06
N GLN A 178 3.97 0.53 -60.09
CA GLN A 178 3.32 0.97 -61.33
C GLN A 178 4.09 2.10 -62.04
N TYR A 179 4.64 3.07 -61.29
CA TYR A 179 5.52 4.09 -61.87
C TYR A 179 6.84 3.52 -62.36
N ASN A 180 7.47 2.59 -61.63
CA ASN A 180 8.71 1.91 -62.03
C ASN A 180 8.53 1.13 -63.34
N ASP A 181 7.45 0.34 -63.46
CA ASP A 181 7.12 -0.39 -64.68
C ASP A 181 6.83 0.55 -65.85
N ARG A 182 6.12 1.66 -65.62
CA ARG A 182 5.84 2.64 -66.67
C ARG A 182 7.12 3.38 -67.12
N ILE A 183 8.02 3.70 -66.20
CA ILE A 183 9.36 4.22 -66.51
C ILE A 183 10.17 3.20 -67.32
N ARG A 184 10.08 1.91 -66.97
CA ARG A 184 10.75 0.84 -67.71
C ARG A 184 10.20 0.71 -69.14
N GLN A 185 8.88 0.68 -69.31
CA GLN A 185 8.22 0.65 -70.63
C GLN A 185 8.62 1.86 -71.50
N TYR A 186 8.72 3.06 -70.90
CA TYR A 186 9.22 4.24 -71.63
C TYR A 186 10.70 4.10 -72.02
N LYS A 187 11.57 3.55 -71.16
CA LYS A 187 12.98 3.30 -71.48
C LYS A 187 13.17 2.23 -72.57
N GLU A 188 12.39 1.15 -72.53
CA GLU A 188 12.42 0.11 -73.56
C GLU A 188 11.93 0.68 -74.90
N ARG A 189 10.87 1.50 -74.90
CA ARG A 189 10.40 2.25 -76.08
C ARG A 189 11.42 3.28 -76.59
N GLU A 190 12.10 4.00 -75.70
CA GLU A 190 13.15 4.96 -76.04
C GLU A 190 14.34 4.25 -76.69
N TYR A 191 14.76 3.11 -76.16
CA TYR A 191 15.80 2.26 -76.73
C TYR A 191 15.41 1.72 -78.13
N ASP A 192 14.18 1.24 -78.32
CA ASP A 192 13.71 0.78 -79.63
C ASP A 192 13.60 1.93 -80.64
N LEU A 193 13.17 3.12 -80.22
CA LEU A 193 13.18 4.32 -81.07
C LEU A 193 14.60 4.76 -81.42
N GLN A 194 15.54 4.71 -80.47
CA GLN A 194 16.95 5.01 -80.71
C GLN A 194 17.60 3.98 -81.65
N LYS A 195 17.22 2.70 -81.55
CA LYS A 195 17.63 1.64 -82.46
C LYS A 195 17.07 1.83 -83.87
N GLN A 196 15.80 2.21 -84.01
CA GLN A 196 15.19 2.56 -85.31
C GLN A 196 15.85 3.81 -85.91
N LEU A 197 16.15 4.82 -85.10
CA LEU A 197 16.88 6.01 -85.52
C LEU A 197 18.29 5.68 -86.02
N ASN A 198 19.03 4.83 -85.29
CA ASN A 198 20.35 4.36 -85.71
C ASN A 198 20.27 3.56 -87.02
N GLN A 199 19.28 2.66 -87.17
CA GLN A 199 19.06 1.94 -88.42
C GLN A 199 18.72 2.86 -89.60
N ALA A 200 17.93 3.91 -89.38
CA ALA A 200 17.63 4.92 -90.39
C ALA A 200 18.87 5.79 -90.73
N LEU A 201 19.72 6.09 -89.76
CA LEU A 201 21.01 6.79 -89.96
C LEU A 201 22.01 5.90 -90.71
N ASP A 202 22.08 4.60 -90.42
CA ASP A 202 22.90 3.63 -91.17
C ASP A 202 22.40 3.51 -92.61
N GLN A 203 21.08 3.40 -92.83
CA GLN A 203 20.48 3.39 -94.17
C GLN A 203 20.73 4.69 -94.93
N LEU A 204 20.63 5.85 -94.28
CA LEU A 204 20.93 7.15 -94.89
C LEU A 204 22.43 7.28 -95.19
N THR A 205 23.31 6.72 -94.36
CA THR A 205 24.76 6.68 -94.59
C THR A 205 25.12 5.76 -95.75
N GLN A 206 24.50 4.57 -95.85
CA GLN A 206 24.65 3.66 -96.98
C GLN A 206 24.09 4.25 -98.27
N LEU A 207 22.93 4.91 -98.23
CA LEU A 207 22.35 5.60 -99.38
C LEU A 207 23.22 6.78 -99.82
N LYS A 208 23.78 7.54 -98.88
CA LYS A 208 24.75 8.60 -99.18
C LYS A 208 26.03 8.01 -99.80
N GLN A 209 26.60 6.97 -99.22
CA GLN A 209 27.78 6.31 -99.78
C GLN A 209 27.50 5.77 -101.19
N SER A 210 26.35 5.14 -101.42
CA SER A 210 25.92 4.71 -102.75
C SER A 210 25.67 5.87 -103.71
N HIS A 211 25.27 7.04 -103.22
CA HIS A 211 25.14 8.27 -104.03
C HIS A 211 26.53 8.81 -104.40
N ASP A 212 27.43 8.94 -103.42
CA ASP A 212 28.82 9.35 -103.61
C ASP A 212 29.55 8.39 -104.59
N ASP A 213 29.34 7.07 -104.48
CA ASP A 213 29.86 6.04 -105.39
C ASP A 213 29.28 6.14 -106.82
N THR A 214 27.96 6.34 -106.96
CA THR A 214 27.34 6.51 -108.30
C THR A 214 27.74 7.83 -108.95
N GLN A 215 27.90 8.90 -108.17
CA GLN A 215 28.46 10.17 -108.62
C GLN A 215 29.93 10.01 -109.04
N ALA A 216 30.74 9.26 -108.29
CA ALA A 216 32.12 8.95 -108.67
C ALA A 216 32.19 8.11 -109.96
N GLN A 217 31.28 7.15 -110.17
CA GLN A 217 31.18 6.39 -111.42
C GLN A 217 30.77 7.28 -112.60
N LEU A 218 29.82 8.21 -112.41
CA LEU A 218 29.44 9.20 -113.43
C LEU A 218 30.60 10.13 -113.80
N ILE A 219 31.37 10.60 -112.81
CA ILE A 219 32.58 11.41 -113.05
C ILE A 219 33.63 10.60 -113.82
N ASN A 220 33.88 9.34 -113.45
CA ASN A 220 34.81 8.46 -114.17
C ASN A 220 34.34 8.18 -115.60
N HIS A 221 33.04 7.97 -115.83
CA HIS A 221 32.50 7.81 -117.19
C HIS A 221 32.64 9.10 -118.01
N SER A 222 32.31 10.26 -117.44
CA SER A 222 32.50 11.57 -118.07
C SER A 222 33.96 11.79 -118.46
N GLN A 223 34.91 11.53 -117.55
CA GLN A 223 36.34 11.65 -117.79
C GLN A 223 36.85 10.64 -118.84
N LYS A 224 36.29 9.42 -118.87
CA LYS A 224 36.61 8.40 -119.89
C LYS A 224 36.13 8.82 -121.27
N TYR A 225 34.90 9.33 -121.40
CA TYR A 225 34.38 9.86 -122.67
C TYR A 225 35.17 11.09 -123.12
N GLY A 226 35.43 12.05 -122.22
CA GLY A 226 36.26 13.21 -122.53
C GLY A 226 37.68 12.85 -122.97
N LYS A 227 38.29 11.82 -122.37
CA LYS A 227 39.62 11.33 -122.76
C LYS A 227 39.62 10.64 -124.13
N ILE A 228 38.57 9.90 -124.47
CA ILE A 228 38.39 9.31 -125.81
C ILE A 228 38.21 10.42 -126.85
N PHE A 229 37.30 11.36 -126.58
CA PHE A 229 37.05 12.52 -127.44
C PHE A 229 38.32 13.34 -127.70
N TYR A 230 39.15 13.55 -126.68
CA TYR A 230 40.42 14.29 -126.81
C TYR A 230 41.44 13.59 -127.73
N TYR A 231 41.54 12.25 -127.71
CA TYR A 231 42.43 11.54 -128.64
C TYR A 231 41.92 11.55 -130.07
N GLU A 232 40.60 11.44 -130.27
CA GLU A 232 39.98 11.44 -131.59
C GLU A 232 39.98 12.85 -132.21
N GLU A 233 39.73 13.90 -131.41
CA GLU A 233 39.87 15.28 -131.86
C GLU A 233 41.33 15.62 -132.20
N VAL A 234 42.31 15.26 -131.37
CA VAL A 234 43.75 15.53 -131.68
C VAL A 234 44.21 14.79 -132.94
N ALA A 235 43.72 13.57 -133.19
CA ALA A 235 43.98 12.86 -134.44
C ALA A 235 43.34 13.57 -135.65
N GLY A 236 42.10 14.04 -135.50
CA GLY A 236 41.40 14.85 -136.51
C GLY A 236 42.14 16.15 -136.84
N LYS A 237 42.49 16.97 -135.84
CA LYS A 237 43.20 18.25 -136.04
C LYS A 237 44.52 18.09 -136.80
N LEU A 238 45.24 16.98 -136.60
CA LEU A 238 46.50 16.71 -137.30
C LEU A 238 46.30 16.39 -138.78
N ALA A 239 45.26 15.63 -139.13
CA ALA A 239 44.91 15.36 -140.54
C ALA A 239 44.27 16.58 -141.23
N GLU A 240 43.49 17.38 -140.48
CA GLU A 240 42.93 18.64 -140.97
C GLU A 240 44.03 19.67 -141.31
N LEU A 241 45.13 19.73 -140.54
CA LEU A 241 46.19 20.71 -140.73
C LEU A 241 46.89 20.60 -142.10
N ASP A 242 47.26 19.39 -142.52
CA ASP A 242 47.92 19.17 -143.83
C ASP A 242 46.99 19.51 -145.01
N ILE A 243 45.67 19.26 -144.86
CA ILE A 243 44.66 19.63 -145.87
C ILE A 243 44.44 21.14 -145.89
N VAL A 244 44.40 21.79 -144.72
CA VAL A 244 44.23 23.25 -144.59
C VAL A 244 45.38 24.01 -145.23
N ILE A 245 46.64 23.52 -145.21
CA ILE A 245 47.75 24.17 -145.92
C ILE A 245 47.46 24.20 -147.44
N ILE A 246 47.00 23.10 -148.02
CA ILE A 246 46.70 22.97 -149.46
C ILE A 246 45.48 23.81 -149.87
N ASP A 247 44.46 23.90 -149.02
CA ASP A 247 43.27 24.70 -149.32
C ASP A 247 43.41 26.19 -148.96
N LEU A 248 44.35 26.61 -148.10
CA LEU A 248 44.60 28.03 -147.80
C LEU A 248 45.22 28.74 -149.02
N GLU A 249 46.10 28.08 -149.77
CA GLU A 249 46.59 28.58 -151.07
C GLU A 249 45.45 28.78 -152.09
N ARG A 250 44.38 28.00 -152.00
CA ARG A 250 43.18 28.12 -152.86
C ARG A 250 42.18 29.14 -152.33
N ALA A 251 41.95 29.19 -151.02
CA ALA A 251 40.93 30.02 -150.38
C ALA A 251 41.20 31.53 -150.50
N ASN A 252 42.48 31.93 -150.51
CA ASN A 252 42.91 33.31 -150.73
C ASN A 252 42.42 33.92 -152.07
N THR A 253 41.96 33.11 -153.02
CA THR A 253 41.37 33.59 -154.28
C THR A 253 39.85 33.75 -154.26
N LYS A 254 39.15 33.37 -153.16
CA LYS A 254 37.70 33.15 -153.18
C LYS A 254 36.88 33.90 -152.12
N ILE A 255 37.36 34.06 -150.89
CA ILE A 255 36.55 34.67 -149.80
C ILE A 255 36.91 36.14 -149.56
N ILE A 256 36.86 36.91 -150.65
CA ILE A 256 36.48 38.34 -150.65
C ILE A 256 34.95 38.47 -150.95
N GLN A 257 34.28 37.37 -151.28
CA GLN A 257 32.95 37.40 -151.92
C GLN A 257 31.73 37.34 -150.98
N LEU A 258 31.88 37.13 -149.66
CA LEU A 258 30.76 36.77 -148.76
C LEU A 258 30.71 37.52 -147.40
N GLU A 259 30.90 38.85 -147.41
CA GLU A 259 30.69 39.72 -146.23
C GLU A 259 29.21 40.05 -145.91
N LYS A 260 28.22 39.29 -146.42
CA LYS A 260 26.82 39.78 -146.51
C LYS A 260 25.78 38.79 -146.00
N ILE A 261 24.90 39.28 -145.12
CA ILE A 261 23.85 38.61 -144.28
C ILE A 261 24.39 38.32 -142.86
N ILE A 262 24.33 39.21 -141.86
CA ILE A 262 23.19 39.95 -141.20
C ILE A 262 22.28 38.98 -140.41
N SER A 263 22.01 39.03 -139.09
CA SER A 263 22.05 40.02 -137.97
C SER A 263 20.62 40.40 -137.46
N ASP A 264 20.52 40.72 -136.15
CA ASP A 264 19.35 41.30 -135.41
C ASP A 264 18.12 40.36 -135.14
N LEU A 265 17.29 40.42 -134.07
CA LEU A 265 17.30 41.12 -132.76
C LEU A 265 16.57 40.32 -131.61
N LYS A 266 15.73 40.95 -130.75
CA LYS A 266 15.88 40.89 -129.27
C LYS A 266 14.70 41.57 -128.45
N GLU A 267 14.47 41.15 -127.18
CA GLU A 267 13.80 41.84 -125.99
C GLU A 267 12.30 42.33 -126.09
N ASN A 268 11.54 42.93 -125.11
CA ASN A 268 11.63 43.25 -123.64
C ASN A 268 10.22 43.66 -122.98
N ASN A 269 10.13 43.83 -121.63
CA ASN A 269 9.25 44.76 -120.81
C ASN A 269 7.69 44.51 -120.57
N SER A 270 6.89 45.12 -119.61
CA SER A 270 7.09 45.79 -118.26
C SER A 270 5.85 46.46 -117.50
N LYS A 271 5.95 46.75 -116.16
CA LYS A 271 5.39 47.89 -115.28
C LYS A 271 3.86 47.98 -114.93
N LYS A 272 3.26 48.80 -113.99
CA LYS A 272 3.63 49.98 -113.12
C LYS A 272 3.24 49.92 -111.57
N LEU A 273 2.41 50.82 -110.97
CA LEU A 273 2.38 51.22 -109.50
C LEU A 273 1.20 52.16 -109.00
N GLU A 274 1.01 52.31 -107.65
CA GLU A 274 0.30 53.36 -106.79
C GLU A 274 -1.20 53.22 -106.37
N ILE A 275 -1.79 53.95 -105.37
CA ILE A 275 -1.57 54.11 -103.88
C ILE A 275 -2.78 54.84 -103.19
N ASN A 276 -3.00 54.65 -101.86
CA ASN A 276 -3.58 55.60 -100.84
C ASN A 276 -4.91 55.26 -100.08
N VAL A 277 -4.84 54.43 -99.01
CA VAL A 277 -5.80 54.42 -97.87
C VAL A 277 -5.12 54.15 -96.51
N GLU A 278 -4.06 53.34 -96.48
CA GLU A 278 -3.60 52.58 -95.30
C GLU A 278 -3.10 53.41 -94.08
N LYS A 279 -2.79 54.69 -94.26
CA LYS A 279 -1.98 55.45 -93.29
C LYS A 279 -2.68 55.69 -91.94
N SER A 280 -3.99 55.93 -91.94
CA SER A 280 -4.77 56.15 -90.72
C SER A 280 -5.19 54.86 -89.99
N GLN A 281 -5.15 53.71 -90.67
CA GLN A 281 -5.26 52.41 -90.00
C GLN A 281 -3.94 52.05 -89.31
N SER A 282 -2.81 52.22 -90.00
CA SER A 282 -1.48 51.88 -89.47
C SER A 282 -1.14 52.56 -88.14
N GLU A 283 -1.59 53.79 -87.90
CA GLU A 283 -1.32 54.51 -86.65
C GLU A 283 -2.18 53.98 -85.48
N ASN A 284 -3.48 53.73 -85.71
CA ASN A 284 -4.38 53.14 -84.71
C ASN A 284 -4.04 51.66 -84.43
N GLU A 285 -3.68 50.88 -85.44
CA GLU A 285 -3.23 49.49 -85.28
C GLU A 285 -1.91 49.42 -84.51
N ALA A 286 -1.01 50.40 -84.68
CA ALA A 286 0.22 50.50 -83.89
C ALA A 286 -0.07 50.85 -82.41
N GLU A 287 -1.00 51.76 -82.12
CA GLU A 287 -1.38 52.10 -80.74
C GLU A 287 -2.13 50.95 -80.03
N ILE A 288 -3.03 50.27 -80.73
CA ILE A 288 -3.68 49.05 -80.24
C ILE A 288 -2.64 47.94 -80.00
N SER A 289 -1.70 47.72 -80.92
CA SER A 289 -0.61 46.75 -80.75
C SER A 289 0.32 47.09 -79.58
N ARG A 290 0.50 48.39 -79.28
CA ARG A 290 1.25 48.85 -78.11
C ARG A 290 0.48 48.60 -76.81
N LEU A 291 -0.81 48.95 -76.75
CA LEU A 291 -1.66 48.69 -75.59
C LEU A 291 -1.79 47.20 -75.30
N ILE A 292 -1.87 46.35 -76.33
CA ILE A 292 -1.82 44.88 -76.18
C ILE A 292 -0.49 44.46 -75.54
N LYS A 293 0.66 44.92 -76.05
CA LYS A 293 1.98 44.62 -75.46
C LYS A 293 2.14 45.12 -74.03
N ASP A 294 1.61 46.30 -73.70
CA ASP A 294 1.67 46.85 -72.35
C ASP A 294 0.77 46.02 -71.39
N VAL A 295 -0.42 45.60 -71.83
CA VAL A 295 -1.31 44.68 -71.09
C VAL A 295 -0.70 43.29 -70.93
N GLU A 296 -0.06 42.75 -71.97
CA GLU A 296 0.70 41.49 -71.89
C GLU A 296 1.86 41.62 -70.90
N ALA A 297 2.63 42.70 -70.94
CA ALA A 297 3.71 42.97 -69.99
C ALA A 297 3.21 43.08 -68.54
N TYR A 298 2.09 43.79 -68.30
CA TYR A 298 1.48 43.86 -66.97
C TYR A 298 0.97 42.49 -66.50
N ARG A 299 0.38 41.68 -67.39
CA ARG A 299 -0.04 40.30 -67.09
C ARG A 299 1.16 39.42 -66.73
N ASP A 300 2.25 39.55 -67.48
CA ASP A 300 3.48 38.78 -67.29
C ASP A 300 4.19 39.18 -65.97
N ILE A 301 4.16 40.48 -65.61
CA ILE A 301 4.62 40.99 -64.31
C ILE A 301 3.73 40.48 -63.17
N LEU A 302 2.40 40.52 -63.32
CA LEU A 302 1.44 40.02 -62.33
C LEU A 302 1.63 38.52 -62.08
N GLN A 303 1.76 37.72 -63.14
CA GLN A 303 1.99 36.28 -63.03
C GLN A 303 3.35 35.96 -62.37
N LYS A 304 4.39 36.79 -62.60
CA LYS A 304 5.69 36.66 -61.93
C LYS A 304 5.65 37.08 -60.46
N THR A 305 4.89 38.12 -60.08
CA THR A 305 4.72 38.50 -58.68
C THR A 305 3.82 37.51 -57.93
N GLU A 306 2.74 37.02 -58.54
CA GLU A 306 1.89 35.97 -58.00
C GLU A 306 2.66 34.65 -57.80
N ALA A 307 3.46 34.22 -58.77
CA ALA A 307 4.33 33.06 -58.62
C ALA A 307 5.37 33.24 -57.49
N ARG A 308 5.95 34.45 -57.36
CA ARG A 308 6.88 34.78 -56.26
C ARG A 308 6.19 34.78 -54.90
N LEU A 309 4.98 35.32 -54.81
CA LEU A 309 4.16 35.31 -53.58
C LEU A 309 3.71 33.90 -53.22
N SER A 310 3.25 33.10 -54.18
CA SER A 310 2.91 31.69 -54.01
C SER A 310 4.11 30.87 -53.51
N LYS A 311 5.31 31.09 -54.08
CA LYS A 311 6.55 30.51 -53.57
C LYS A 311 6.85 30.97 -52.14
N LYS A 312 6.71 32.27 -51.83
CA LYS A 312 7.02 32.77 -50.48
C LYS A 312 6.01 32.32 -49.43
N ILE A 313 4.74 32.16 -49.78
CA ILE A 313 3.73 31.53 -48.94
C ILE A 313 4.13 30.08 -48.64
N LYS A 314 4.47 29.28 -49.67
CA LYS A 314 4.93 27.89 -49.47
C LYS A 314 6.18 27.78 -48.59
N GLU A 315 7.16 28.67 -48.77
CA GLU A 315 8.33 28.77 -47.88
C GLU A 315 7.91 29.06 -46.43
N LEU A 316 7.11 30.10 -46.20
CA LEU A 316 6.66 30.48 -44.84
C LEU A 316 5.77 29.40 -44.19
N THR A 317 4.90 28.73 -44.94
CA THR A 317 4.10 27.61 -44.43
C THR A 317 4.99 26.43 -44.03
N ALA A 318 6.04 26.12 -44.82
CA ALA A 318 7.00 25.08 -44.47
C ALA A 318 7.85 25.44 -43.24
N ASP A 319 8.24 26.70 -43.09
CA ASP A 319 9.00 27.16 -41.91
C ASP A 319 8.12 27.22 -40.65
N ILE A 320 6.84 27.60 -40.77
CA ILE A 320 5.84 27.47 -39.69
C ILE A 320 5.64 26.01 -39.28
N ALA A 321 5.59 25.07 -40.24
CA ALA A 321 5.48 23.65 -39.94
C ALA A 321 6.70 23.12 -39.16
N LYS A 322 7.93 23.45 -39.59
CA LYS A 322 9.16 23.11 -38.85
C LYS A 322 9.16 23.69 -37.44
N LEU A 323 8.83 24.97 -37.28
CA LEU A 323 8.76 25.61 -35.97
C LEU A 323 7.67 24.99 -35.08
N GLY A 324 6.58 24.50 -35.68
CA GLY A 324 5.56 23.69 -34.99
C GLY A 324 6.13 22.35 -34.49
N GLU A 325 6.82 21.61 -35.36
CA GLU A 325 7.49 20.35 -34.99
C GLU A 325 8.58 20.54 -33.94
N GLU A 326 9.40 21.58 -34.04
CA GLU A 326 10.41 21.93 -33.04
C GLU A 326 9.78 22.29 -31.69
N ASN A 327 8.69 23.06 -31.70
CA ASN A 327 7.95 23.43 -30.49
C ASN A 327 7.29 22.20 -29.84
N ASP A 328 6.72 21.27 -30.62
CA ASP A 328 6.18 20.01 -30.10
C ASP A 328 7.27 19.03 -29.65
N GLN A 329 8.46 19.04 -30.27
CA GLN A 329 9.64 18.33 -29.76
C GLN A 329 10.14 18.94 -28.45
N LEU A 330 10.12 20.28 -28.30
CA LEU A 330 10.47 20.97 -27.06
C LEU A 330 9.44 20.70 -25.96
N LYS A 331 8.12 20.68 -26.26
CA LYS A 331 7.08 20.24 -25.31
C LYS A 331 7.26 18.78 -24.88
N LYS A 332 7.61 17.87 -25.80
CA LYS A 332 7.92 16.47 -25.46
C LYS A 332 9.16 16.37 -24.57
N LYS A 333 10.21 17.15 -24.86
CA LYS A 333 11.42 17.22 -24.00
C LYS A 333 11.08 17.79 -22.62
N LEU A 334 10.31 18.88 -22.55
CA LEU A 334 9.86 19.48 -21.29
C LEU A 334 9.05 18.47 -20.47
N LYS A 335 8.13 17.73 -21.09
CA LYS A 335 7.35 16.68 -20.44
C LYS A 335 8.23 15.55 -19.88
N ASN A 336 9.32 15.19 -20.57
CA ASN A 336 10.31 14.25 -20.05
C ASN A 336 11.16 14.82 -18.89
N PHE A 337 10.96 16.09 -18.51
CA PHE A 337 11.53 16.73 -17.33
C PHE A 337 10.47 17.12 -16.28
N ASP A 338 9.18 16.76 -16.46
CA ASP A 338 8.14 16.97 -15.43
C ASP A 338 8.55 16.24 -14.12
N ASP A 339 9.13 15.04 -14.26
CA ASP A 339 9.69 14.21 -13.18
C ASP A 339 10.86 14.88 -12.41
N TYR A 340 11.42 16.01 -12.89
CA TYR A 340 12.55 16.67 -12.24
C TYR A 340 12.24 17.13 -10.81
N ASP A 341 11.02 17.63 -10.56
CA ASP A 341 10.60 17.99 -9.19
C ASP A 341 10.21 16.75 -8.36
N GLU A 342 10.13 15.54 -8.93
CA GLU A 342 10.05 14.27 -8.19
C GLU A 342 11.43 13.75 -7.83
N ILE A 343 12.33 13.62 -8.80
CA ILE A 343 13.73 13.25 -8.58
C ILE A 343 14.41 14.21 -7.59
N LYS A 344 14.10 15.51 -7.63
CA LYS A 344 14.58 16.51 -6.67
C LYS A 344 13.95 16.38 -5.27
N ARG A 345 12.68 15.97 -5.17
CA ARG A 345 12.04 15.61 -3.88
C ARG A 345 12.69 14.35 -3.31
N GLU A 346 12.90 13.32 -4.12
CA GLU A 346 13.55 12.06 -3.72
C GLU A 346 15.00 12.28 -3.30
N LEU A 347 15.79 13.05 -4.05
CA LEU A 347 17.15 13.45 -3.67
C LEU A 347 17.17 14.27 -2.36
N GLN A 348 16.15 15.08 -2.10
CA GLN A 348 16.08 15.84 -0.84
C GLN A 348 15.62 14.97 0.35
N ILE A 349 14.76 13.97 0.13
CA ILE A 349 14.42 12.93 1.12
C ILE A 349 15.63 12.03 1.39
N MET A 350 16.33 11.59 0.35
CA MET A 350 17.57 10.82 0.45
C MET A 350 18.65 11.62 1.20
N LYS A 351 18.79 12.92 0.92
CA LYS A 351 19.71 13.80 1.66
C LYS A 351 19.30 13.95 3.13
N ALA A 352 18.02 14.11 3.44
CA ALA A 352 17.55 14.18 4.82
C ALA A 352 17.84 12.87 5.58
N CYS A 353 17.44 11.74 5.01
CA CYS A 353 17.69 10.40 5.57
C CYS A 353 19.20 10.11 5.72
N TYR A 354 20.03 10.50 4.75
CA TYR A 354 21.48 10.33 4.84
C TYR A 354 22.10 11.23 5.92
N VAL A 355 21.62 12.46 6.13
CA VAL A 355 22.05 13.33 7.24
C VAL A 355 21.64 12.72 8.58
N GLU A 356 20.36 12.34 8.75
CA GLU A 356 19.85 11.68 9.95
C GLU A 356 20.60 10.39 10.30
N PHE A 357 21.15 9.67 9.30
CA PHE A 357 21.94 8.46 9.51
C PHE A 357 23.47 8.67 9.57
N SER A 358 23.99 9.88 9.32
CA SER A 358 25.44 10.16 9.31
C SER A 358 25.91 11.23 10.31
N THR A 359 25.03 12.12 10.80
CA THR A 359 25.33 13.06 11.89
C THR A 359 24.49 12.73 13.13
N GLY A 360 24.86 11.65 13.82
CA GLY A 360 24.07 11.06 14.91
C GLY A 360 24.01 11.85 16.24
N GLU A 361 24.57 13.06 16.33
CA GLU A 361 24.67 13.83 17.59
C GLU A 361 24.32 15.33 17.49
N GLU A 362 23.93 15.86 16.32
CA GLU A 362 23.46 17.26 16.18
C GLU A 362 21.97 17.33 15.80
N GLU A 363 21.18 18.11 16.54
CA GLU A 363 19.73 18.28 16.34
C GLU A 363 19.39 19.12 15.09
N PHE A 364 19.65 18.58 13.89
CA PHE A 364 19.11 19.17 12.67
C PHE A 364 17.58 19.04 12.67
N ASN A 365 16.89 20.12 13.01
CA ASN A 365 15.47 20.09 13.37
C ASN A 365 14.56 20.00 12.13
N ALA A 366 14.41 18.79 11.60
CA ALA A 366 13.65 18.46 10.38
C ALA A 366 12.22 19.03 10.35
N ASN A 367 11.64 19.35 11.51
CA ASN A 367 10.36 20.04 11.66
C ASN A 367 10.25 21.37 10.89
N GLU A 368 11.36 22.09 10.60
CA GLU A 368 11.26 23.31 9.78
C GLU A 368 11.06 23.01 8.29
N VAL A 369 11.66 21.94 7.77
CA VAL A 369 11.49 21.53 6.36
C VAL A 369 10.12 20.86 6.16
N LEU A 370 9.67 20.09 7.16
CA LEU A 370 8.40 19.34 7.15
C LEU A 370 7.15 20.20 7.42
N LYS A 371 7.31 21.50 7.74
CA LYS A 371 6.19 22.44 7.95
C LYS A 371 5.43 22.84 6.69
N LYS A 372 5.86 22.41 5.50
CA LYS A 372 5.01 22.48 4.30
C LYS A 372 4.00 21.34 4.33
N GLU A 373 2.73 21.68 4.56
CA GLU A 373 1.60 20.75 4.78
C GLU A 373 1.58 19.58 3.77
N VAL A 374 1.90 19.87 2.50
CA VAL A 374 1.99 18.92 1.37
C VAL A 374 2.88 17.68 1.63
N THR A 375 3.87 17.75 2.53
CA THR A 375 4.72 16.58 2.86
C THR A 375 4.19 15.71 4.00
N LYS A 376 3.25 16.19 4.82
CA LYS A 376 2.84 15.50 6.06
C LYS A 376 1.93 14.29 5.81
N ASP A 377 1.14 14.35 4.73
CA ASP A 377 0.23 13.28 4.32
C ASP A 377 0.86 12.25 3.37
N ARG A 378 2.15 12.39 3.01
CA ARG A 378 2.84 11.37 2.22
C ARG A 378 3.05 10.11 3.05
N LEU A 379 2.74 8.97 2.41
CA LEU A 379 2.84 7.63 2.99
C LEU A 379 4.22 7.33 3.59
N GLU A 380 5.30 7.91 3.05
CA GLU A 380 6.65 7.71 3.61
C GLU A 380 6.82 8.33 5.01
N VAL A 381 6.23 9.50 5.28
CA VAL A 381 6.30 10.15 6.61
C VAL A 381 5.49 9.36 7.62
N GLN A 382 4.30 8.88 7.23
CA GLN A 382 3.49 8.01 8.08
C GLN A 382 4.16 6.65 8.32
N LEU A 383 4.87 6.09 7.33
CA LEU A 383 5.69 4.89 7.49
C LEU A 383 6.87 5.12 8.42
N MET A 384 7.53 6.27 8.35
CA MET A 384 8.64 6.60 9.26
C MET A 384 8.15 6.79 10.70
N GLU A 385 7.02 7.48 10.90
CA GLU A 385 6.40 7.63 12.22
C GLU A 385 5.89 6.28 12.78
N LYS A 386 5.35 5.41 11.91
CA LYS A 386 4.98 4.03 12.25
C LYS A 386 6.20 3.18 12.64
N ASN A 387 7.30 3.24 11.89
CA ASN A 387 8.53 2.52 12.24
C ASN A 387 9.09 3.02 13.59
N LYS A 388 9.18 4.35 13.79
CA LYS A 388 9.64 4.92 15.05
C LYS A 388 8.76 4.52 16.24
N LYS A 389 7.44 4.45 16.04
CA LYS A 389 6.49 3.92 17.04
C LYS A 389 6.72 2.43 17.32
N LEU A 390 6.84 1.60 16.28
CA LEU A 390 7.15 0.17 16.42
C LEU A 390 8.50 -0.08 17.09
N GLU A 391 9.51 0.77 16.87
CA GLU A 391 10.80 0.71 17.58
C GLU A 391 10.66 1.09 19.06
N THR A 392 9.86 2.11 19.40
CA THR A 392 9.55 2.43 20.80
C THR A 392 8.72 1.34 21.49
N GLU A 393 7.75 0.75 20.81
CA GLU A 393 6.95 -0.37 21.32
C GLU A 393 7.81 -1.63 21.49
N TYR A 394 8.67 -1.96 20.51
CA TYR A 394 9.60 -3.08 20.58
C TYR A 394 10.63 -2.91 21.71
N THR A 395 11.19 -1.72 21.89
CA THR A 395 12.11 -1.45 23.00
C THR A 395 11.40 -1.49 24.36
N GLN A 396 10.18 -0.97 24.46
CA GLN A 396 9.36 -1.07 25.68
C GLN A 396 9.00 -2.53 26.02
N ILE A 397 8.58 -3.33 25.04
CA ILE A 397 8.32 -4.78 25.20
C ILE A 397 9.61 -5.53 25.59
N LYS A 398 10.75 -5.18 24.99
CA LYS A 398 12.05 -5.78 25.32
C LYS A 398 12.50 -5.49 26.75
N VAL A 399 12.21 -4.29 27.27
CA VAL A 399 12.45 -3.92 28.68
C VAL A 399 11.49 -4.70 29.59
N SER A 400 10.18 -4.68 29.34
CA SER A 400 9.21 -5.39 30.18
C SER A 400 9.46 -6.91 30.22
N HIS A 401 9.87 -7.51 29.11
CA HIS A 401 10.31 -8.90 29.05
C HIS A 401 11.59 -9.16 29.89
N ALA A 402 12.53 -8.22 29.92
CA ALA A 402 13.72 -8.34 30.77
C ALA A 402 13.37 -8.25 32.26
N ASP A 403 12.44 -7.37 32.65
CA ASP A 403 11.97 -7.23 34.02
C ASP A 403 11.14 -8.46 34.47
N ILE A 404 10.21 -8.94 33.65
CA ILE A 404 9.46 -10.18 33.92
C ILE A 404 10.41 -11.40 34.04
N LYS A 405 11.43 -11.48 33.17
CA LYS A 405 12.46 -12.53 33.29
C LYS A 405 13.23 -12.43 34.60
N LYS A 406 13.60 -11.23 35.03
CA LYS A 406 14.31 -10.96 36.29
C LYS A 406 13.43 -11.27 37.52
N GLU A 407 12.13 -11.00 37.45
CA GLU A 407 11.17 -11.41 38.49
C GLU A 407 11.06 -12.93 38.56
N ASN A 408 10.93 -13.62 37.41
CA ASN A 408 10.89 -15.08 37.35
C ASN A 408 12.18 -15.72 37.89
N GLU A 409 13.37 -15.18 37.55
CA GLU A 409 14.64 -15.59 38.14
C GLU A 409 14.71 -15.35 39.67
N GLY A 410 14.01 -14.33 40.18
CA GLY A 410 13.83 -14.10 41.63
C GLY A 410 12.90 -15.12 42.28
N ASN A 411 11.75 -15.40 41.66
CA ASN A 411 10.77 -16.37 42.13
C ASN A 411 11.33 -17.80 42.14
N LEU A 412 12.13 -18.18 41.13
CA LEU A 412 12.85 -19.46 41.10
C LEU A 412 13.84 -19.59 42.28
N LYS A 413 14.61 -18.55 42.59
CA LYS A 413 15.50 -18.53 43.77
C LYS A 413 14.72 -18.59 45.09
N LEU A 414 13.57 -17.94 45.19
CA LEU A 414 12.71 -18.03 46.36
C LEU A 414 12.12 -19.44 46.53
N ILE A 415 11.76 -20.13 45.44
CA ILE A 415 11.34 -21.53 45.46
C ILE A 415 12.49 -22.45 45.90
N GLU A 416 13.71 -22.22 45.43
CA GLU A 416 14.91 -22.95 45.87
C GLU A 416 15.21 -22.71 47.37
N GLU A 417 15.12 -21.47 47.85
CA GLU A 417 15.23 -21.12 49.27
C GLU A 417 14.13 -21.74 50.13
N LEU A 418 12.90 -21.87 49.63
CA LEU A 418 11.81 -22.52 50.35
C LEU A 418 11.99 -24.04 50.37
N ASN A 419 12.43 -24.64 49.26
CA ASN A 419 12.74 -26.07 49.18
C ASN A 419 13.89 -26.46 50.10
N THR A 420 14.98 -25.69 50.16
CA THR A 420 16.08 -25.94 51.11
C THR A 420 15.57 -25.90 52.55
N LYS A 421 14.85 -24.85 52.96
CA LYS A 421 14.21 -24.72 54.29
C LYS A 421 13.21 -25.85 54.58
N ILE A 422 12.51 -26.39 53.58
CA ILE A 422 11.66 -27.58 53.71
C ILE A 422 12.51 -28.84 53.97
N THR A 423 13.59 -29.05 53.22
CA THR A 423 14.47 -30.22 53.47
C THR A 423 15.17 -30.16 54.83
N GLU A 424 15.53 -28.96 55.31
CA GLU A 424 16.07 -28.75 56.66
C GLU A 424 15.04 -29.10 57.74
N LYS A 425 13.80 -28.61 57.60
CA LYS A 425 12.70 -28.97 58.51
C LYS A 425 12.38 -30.46 58.47
N THR A 426 12.38 -31.09 57.29
CA THR A 426 12.13 -32.52 57.14
C THR A 426 13.24 -33.34 57.82
N LYS A 427 14.51 -32.97 57.64
CA LYS A 427 15.65 -33.59 58.34
C LYS A 427 15.60 -33.37 59.86
N LEU A 428 15.09 -32.22 60.33
CA LEU A 428 14.89 -31.97 61.75
C LEU A 428 13.76 -32.82 62.33
N ILE A 429 12.63 -32.93 61.61
CA ILE A 429 11.51 -33.81 61.96
C ILE A 429 11.98 -35.26 62.03
N GLN A 430 12.71 -35.75 61.03
CA GLN A 430 13.29 -37.11 61.04
C GLN A 430 14.19 -37.36 62.25
N ARG A 431 15.03 -36.40 62.65
CA ARG A 431 15.84 -36.53 63.88
C ARG A 431 14.98 -36.55 65.16
N LEU A 432 13.94 -35.72 65.22
CA LEU A 432 13.00 -35.73 66.35
C LEU A 432 12.20 -37.03 66.39
N GLU A 433 11.84 -37.61 65.25
CA GLU A 433 11.23 -38.94 65.13
C GLU A 433 12.20 -40.05 65.57
N GLU A 434 13.48 -40.00 65.15
CA GLU A 434 14.54 -40.92 65.61
C GLU A 434 14.79 -40.82 67.14
N ASP A 435 14.84 -39.61 67.70
CA ASP A 435 15.04 -39.40 69.13
C ASP A 435 13.79 -39.76 69.95
N LEU A 436 12.58 -39.54 69.43
CA LEU A 436 11.33 -40.04 70.02
C LEU A 436 11.24 -41.57 69.95
N LEU A 437 11.68 -42.20 68.85
CA LEU A 437 11.75 -43.66 68.73
C LEU A 437 12.74 -44.25 69.75
N ARG A 438 13.89 -43.60 69.93
CA ARG A 438 14.88 -43.94 70.97
C ARG A 438 14.37 -43.71 72.40
N LEU A 439 13.52 -42.72 72.61
CA LEU A 439 12.86 -42.49 73.90
C LEU A 439 11.82 -43.58 74.17
N GLY A 440 11.00 -43.94 73.16
CA GLY A 440 10.06 -45.04 73.20
C GLY A 440 10.71 -46.39 73.53
N GLN A 441 11.82 -46.71 72.86
CA GLN A 441 12.61 -47.92 73.16
C GLN A 441 13.23 -47.92 74.57
N LYS A 442 13.48 -46.74 75.16
CA LYS A 442 13.90 -46.63 76.57
C LYS A 442 12.73 -46.78 77.55
N THR A 443 11.53 -46.32 77.21
CA THR A 443 10.33 -46.58 78.03
C THR A 443 9.90 -48.04 77.96
N ASP A 444 10.01 -48.71 76.81
CA ASP A 444 9.69 -50.15 76.67
C ASP A 444 10.61 -51.04 77.52
N GLN A 445 11.87 -50.64 77.75
CA GLN A 445 12.76 -51.33 78.70
C GLN A 445 12.44 -51.04 80.18
N ALA A 446 11.65 -50.00 80.48
CA ALA A 446 11.27 -49.63 81.85
C ALA A 446 9.87 -50.17 82.24
N ASP A 447 8.89 -50.12 81.34
CA ASP A 447 7.49 -50.52 81.62
C ASP A 447 7.27 -52.04 81.66
N ALA A 448 8.25 -52.84 81.23
CA ALA A 448 8.20 -54.30 81.28
C ALA A 448 8.07 -54.91 82.69
N LEU A 449 8.09 -54.10 83.76
CA LEU A 449 8.06 -54.53 85.15
C LEU A 449 6.83 -54.07 85.98
N SER A 450 5.84 -53.38 85.40
CA SER A 450 4.67 -52.89 86.17
C SER A 450 3.30 -53.36 85.62
N ARG A 451 2.95 -54.62 85.88
CA ARG A 451 1.57 -55.11 85.77
C ARG A 451 0.72 -54.58 86.94
N ASN A 452 -0.40 -53.87 86.66
CA ASN A 452 -1.77 -54.28 87.06
C ASN A 452 -2.83 -53.15 86.93
N SER A 453 -4.11 -53.57 86.93
CA SER A 453 -5.34 -52.77 87.14
C SER A 453 -5.62 -51.63 86.15
N SER A 454 -6.47 -51.81 85.12
CA SER A 454 -7.94 -51.99 85.16
C SER A 454 -8.77 -50.78 85.61
N THR A 455 -9.86 -50.56 84.86
CA THR A 455 -11.14 -49.87 85.17
C THR A 455 -11.21 -48.33 85.31
N SER A 456 -11.72 -47.71 84.23
CA SER A 456 -12.93 -46.84 84.15
C SER A 456 -13.07 -45.52 84.94
N ASN A 457 -13.64 -44.52 84.24
CA ASN A 457 -14.36 -43.35 84.78
C ASN A 457 -13.50 -42.32 85.55
N LEU A 458 -13.91 -41.06 85.78
CA LEU A 458 -14.77 -40.09 85.06
C LEU A 458 -14.39 -38.69 85.61
N ALA A 459 -14.66 -37.62 84.85
CA ALA A 459 -14.29 -36.23 85.16
C ALA A 459 -14.59 -35.73 86.58
N THR A 460 -13.77 -34.78 87.08
CA THR A 460 -14.22 -33.53 87.78
C THR A 460 -13.03 -32.58 88.07
N MET A 461 -13.21 -31.28 87.79
CA MET A 461 -12.33 -30.17 88.22
C MET A 461 -12.63 -29.79 89.68
N PRO A 462 -11.65 -29.34 90.49
CA PRO A 462 -11.48 -27.88 90.60
C PRO A 462 -10.06 -27.36 90.94
N ASN A 463 -9.68 -26.28 90.24
CA ASN A 463 -9.22 -24.97 90.74
C ASN A 463 -8.14 -24.79 91.84
N GLU A 464 -7.41 -23.68 91.68
CA GLU A 464 -6.69 -22.87 92.69
C GLU A 464 -5.25 -23.22 93.16
N HIS A 465 -4.46 -22.13 93.22
CA HIS A 465 -3.21 -21.88 93.96
C HIS A 465 -1.89 -22.66 93.67
N THR A 466 -0.96 -21.93 93.04
CA THR A 466 0.50 -21.95 93.27
C THR A 466 0.85 -21.65 94.75
N PRO A 467 2.09 -21.86 95.29
CA PRO A 467 3.39 -21.77 94.60
C PRO A 467 4.55 -22.69 95.13
N ARG A 468 5.81 -22.29 94.79
CA ARG A 468 7.11 -22.65 95.40
C ARG A 468 7.72 -24.03 95.02
N GLN A 469 8.82 -24.01 94.28
CA GLN A 469 10.24 -24.09 94.72
C GLN A 469 10.76 -25.55 94.64
N SER A 470 11.97 -25.87 94.21
CA SER A 470 13.22 -25.09 93.99
C SER A 470 14.01 -25.70 92.79
N MET A 471 15.18 -25.26 92.33
CA MET A 471 16.19 -24.32 92.85
C MET A 471 17.04 -23.77 91.68
N GLU A 472 17.67 -22.60 91.87
CA GLU A 472 18.99 -22.13 91.38
C GLU A 472 19.58 -22.59 90.01
N SER A 473 20.20 -21.72 89.20
CA SER A 473 20.28 -20.24 89.19
C SER A 473 21.09 -19.73 87.98
N ILE A 474 21.00 -18.42 87.65
CA ILE A 474 22.05 -17.60 86.95
C ILE A 474 22.37 -18.02 85.47
N ARG A 475 22.17 -17.21 84.41
CA ARG A 475 22.45 -15.76 84.24
C ARG A 475 21.83 -15.16 82.94
N GLU A 476 21.80 -13.82 82.89
CA GLU A 476 21.65 -12.93 81.70
C GLU A 476 20.28 -12.82 80.99
N ASP A 477 19.47 -11.86 81.48
CA ASP A 477 18.47 -11.15 80.68
C ASP A 477 19.11 -10.44 79.47
N LYS A 478 18.87 -10.94 78.26
CA LYS A 478 19.07 -10.20 77.00
C LYS A 478 17.75 -9.91 76.29
N SER A 479 16.88 -9.27 77.09
CA SER A 479 15.87 -8.29 76.69
C SER A 479 15.10 -8.54 75.37
N ILE A 480 13.84 -8.97 75.52
CA ILE A 480 12.87 -8.98 74.42
C ILE A 480 12.46 -7.56 73.96
N LEU A 481 12.77 -6.53 74.78
CA LEU A 481 12.43 -5.13 74.54
C LEU A 481 13.02 -4.54 73.23
N PRO A 482 14.34 -4.63 72.94
CA PRO A 482 14.89 -4.20 71.65
C PRO A 482 14.34 -4.97 70.45
N ILE A 483 13.87 -6.21 70.61
CA ILE A 483 13.18 -6.96 69.55
C ILE A 483 11.81 -6.31 69.28
N VAL A 484 11.03 -6.03 70.33
CA VAL A 484 9.74 -5.33 70.21
C VAL A 484 9.92 -3.88 69.69
N MET A 485 10.98 -3.18 70.10
CA MET A 485 11.29 -1.83 69.59
C MET A 485 11.68 -1.86 68.11
N SER A 486 12.59 -2.75 67.69
CA SER A 486 12.98 -2.86 66.28
C SER A 486 11.84 -3.35 65.38
N GLN A 487 10.93 -4.18 65.89
CA GLN A 487 9.66 -4.50 65.20
C GLN A 487 8.75 -3.28 65.09
N ARG A 488 8.48 -2.57 66.20
CA ARG A 488 7.69 -1.32 66.23
C ARG A 488 8.24 -0.29 65.25
N ASP A 489 9.56 -0.14 65.20
CA ASP A 489 10.22 0.88 64.40
C ASP A 489 10.29 0.47 62.91
N ARG A 490 10.40 -0.83 62.60
CA ARG A 490 10.09 -1.36 61.25
C ARG A 490 8.65 -1.12 60.84
N PHE A 491 7.67 -1.30 61.73
CA PHE A 491 6.27 -1.02 61.43
C PHE A 491 6.05 0.49 61.20
N ARG A 492 6.66 1.36 62.00
CA ARG A 492 6.64 2.82 61.77
C ARG A 492 7.27 3.22 60.43
N GLN A 493 8.44 2.68 60.11
CA GLN A 493 9.08 2.92 58.81
C GLN A 493 8.19 2.46 57.66
N LYS A 494 7.63 1.25 57.75
CA LYS A 494 6.70 0.73 56.72
C LYS A 494 5.42 1.55 56.61
N ASN A 495 4.92 2.13 57.71
CA ASN A 495 3.77 3.04 57.66
C ASN A 495 4.13 4.35 56.94
N ALA A 496 5.28 4.95 57.27
CA ALA A 496 5.78 6.14 56.56
C ALA A 496 5.99 5.88 55.06
N GLU A 497 6.61 4.75 54.69
CA GLU A 497 6.78 4.33 53.28
C GLU A 497 5.46 4.02 52.54
N LEU A 498 4.36 3.81 53.27
CA LEU A 498 3.01 3.66 52.70
C LEU A 498 2.28 5.01 52.65
N GLU A 499 2.46 5.89 53.64
CA GLU A 499 1.94 7.25 53.66
C GLU A 499 2.58 8.12 52.57
N ASP A 500 3.89 8.02 52.35
CA ASP A 500 4.59 8.73 51.28
C ASP A 500 4.23 8.18 49.88
N ARG A 501 4.00 6.86 49.76
CA ARG A 501 3.42 6.28 48.52
C ARG A 501 2.00 6.75 48.27
N ALA A 502 1.16 6.83 49.31
CA ALA A 502 -0.20 7.33 49.20
C ALA A 502 -0.21 8.81 48.76
N ARG A 503 0.66 9.64 49.35
CA ARG A 503 0.85 11.05 48.93
C ARG A 503 1.34 11.16 47.50
N SER A 504 2.33 10.35 47.08
CA SER A 504 2.83 10.34 45.70
C SER A 504 1.74 9.94 44.70
N LEU A 505 0.89 8.96 45.04
CA LEU A 505 -0.27 8.59 44.23
C LEU A 505 -1.34 9.69 44.21
N GLU A 506 -1.57 10.39 45.33
CA GLU A 506 -2.50 11.51 45.41
C GLU A 506 -2.03 12.71 44.56
N THR A 507 -0.74 13.06 44.60
CA THR A 507 -0.15 14.07 43.71
C THR A 507 -0.30 13.68 42.25
N THR A 508 0.08 12.46 41.85
CA THR A 508 -0.06 12.03 40.44
C THR A 508 -1.54 11.98 39.99
N LEU A 509 -2.48 11.64 40.88
CA LEU A 509 -3.92 11.77 40.60
C LEU A 509 -4.38 13.22 40.45
N GLN A 510 -3.77 14.16 41.16
CA GLN A 510 -4.03 15.60 41.00
C GLN A 510 -3.43 16.14 39.69
N ASP A 511 -2.20 15.75 39.34
CA ASP A 511 -1.56 16.12 38.07
C ASP A 511 -2.34 15.57 36.87
N MET A 512 -2.74 14.29 36.91
CA MET A 512 -3.60 13.68 35.88
C MET A 512 -5.01 14.31 35.80
N ARG A 513 -5.51 14.93 36.89
CA ARG A 513 -6.74 15.73 36.85
C ARG A 513 -6.50 17.08 36.19
N MET A 514 -5.43 17.78 36.55
CA MET A 514 -5.05 19.07 35.93
C MET A 514 -4.78 18.91 34.43
N GLU A 515 -4.10 17.83 34.00
CA GLU A 515 -3.90 17.50 32.59
C GLU A 515 -5.24 17.20 31.89
N LYS A 516 -6.13 16.44 32.53
CA LYS A 516 -7.46 16.10 32.00
C LYS A 516 -8.36 17.32 31.84
N ASP A 517 -8.31 18.27 32.76
CA ASP A 517 -9.13 19.48 32.70
C ASP A 517 -8.51 20.54 31.78
N SER A 518 -7.18 20.65 31.71
CA SER A 518 -6.48 21.41 30.64
C SER A 518 -6.82 20.89 29.24
N LYS A 519 -6.97 19.55 29.08
CA LYS A 519 -7.46 18.90 27.84
C LYS A 519 -8.99 19.00 27.61
N LYS A 520 -9.70 19.85 28.36
CA LYS A 520 -11.09 20.27 28.07
C LYS A 520 -11.23 21.75 27.75
N GLU A 521 -10.21 22.56 28.04
CA GLU A 521 -10.21 24.01 27.76
C GLU A 521 -9.51 24.36 26.42
N MET A 522 -8.97 23.34 25.73
CA MET A 522 -8.66 23.30 24.30
C MET A 522 -9.68 22.44 23.55
#